data_AF-A0A1M3IQM1-F1
#
_entry.id   AF-A0A1M3IQM1-F1
#
_cell.length_a   1.000
_cell.length_b   1.000
_cell.length_c   1.000
_cell.angle_alpha   90.00
_cell.angle_beta   90.00
_cell.angle_gamma   90.00
#
_symmetry.space_group_name_H-M   'P 1'
#
loop_
_entity.id
_entity.type
_entity.pdbx_description
1 polymer ?
#
loop_
_entity_poly.entity_id
_entity_poly.type
_entity_poly.pdbx_seq_one_letter_code
_entity_poly.pdbx_strand_id
1 'polypeptide(L)'
;MGIHFKNFILAWSLCGVSVWGAGIQNIGPGTLEEVKAEGAVVLDGTHVRSKTRVEGSFEASKADLNTLKVNGSAHLKDSRVRGKTSVDGALQAEKVIFADIRVNGGADLTNSTVKGQTKIDGGLNVEQSVFEALKVNGGVNLSQSQIKGEAIINGGMVAKETSFEKHLTVAAEKIEFHNVKLSSLHVQDIGKSTKVQRVFLKGNTLVKGDIVFDENGEVLMEPGAKIQGTVKNGKIVAL
;
A
#
# COMPACT_ATOMS: atom_id res chain seq x y z
N MET A 1 12.87 31.08 29.19
CA MET A 1 13.94 30.31 28.54
C MET A 1 13.50 30.07 27.11
N GLY A 2 13.76 31.02 26.21
CA GLY A 2 13.28 30.97 24.83
C GLY A 2 14.26 30.17 23.98
N ILE A 3 13.82 29.04 23.42
CA ILE A 3 14.61 28.23 22.51
C ILE A 3 14.53 28.89 21.13
N HIS A 4 15.62 29.55 20.72
CA HIS A 4 15.80 30.03 19.36
C HIS A 4 16.01 28.84 18.42
N PHE A 5 14.99 28.47 17.63
CA PHE A 5 15.15 27.56 16.50
C PHE A 5 15.76 28.32 15.33
N LYS A 6 16.97 27.93 14.90
CA LYS A 6 17.59 28.41 13.66
C LYS A 6 16.94 27.70 12.47
N ASN A 7 16.10 28.41 11.72
CA ASN A 7 15.72 28.00 10.37
C ASN A 7 16.97 28.07 9.48
N PHE A 8 17.58 26.92 9.18
CA PHE A 8 18.67 26.84 8.22
C PHE A 8 18.07 26.69 6.81
N ILE A 9 17.93 27.80 6.09
CA ILE A 9 17.65 27.79 4.65
C ILE A 9 19.02 27.64 3.95
N LEU A 10 19.40 26.40 3.64
CA LEU A 10 20.56 26.14 2.77
C LEU A 10 20.08 26.17 1.32
N ALA A 11 20.24 27.31 0.68
CA ALA A 11 20.22 27.42 -0.77
C ALA A 11 21.66 27.40 -1.31
N TRP A 12 21.77 26.95 -2.56
CA TRP A 12 22.89 27.05 -3.52
C TRP A 12 23.72 25.79 -3.80
N SER A 13 23.82 25.52 -5.10
CA SER A 13 24.37 24.34 -5.77
C SER A 13 25.88 24.39 -5.95
N LEU A 14 26.51 23.21 -5.82
CA LEU A 14 27.55 22.58 -6.65
C LEU A 14 28.44 21.74 -5.72
N CYS A 15 28.58 20.46 -6.05
CA CYS A 15 29.10 19.34 -5.23
C CYS A 15 28.14 18.84 -4.13
N GLY A 16 27.99 17.51 -4.07
CA GLY A 16 26.93 16.80 -3.33
C GLY A 16 26.81 17.24 -1.88
N VAL A 17 25.77 18.00 -1.58
CA VAL A 17 25.44 18.41 -0.21
C VAL A 17 24.65 17.26 0.43
N SER A 18 25.16 16.77 1.56
CA SER A 18 24.40 15.93 2.48
C SER A 18 23.82 16.81 3.56
N VAL A 19 22.51 16.72 3.80
CA VAL A 19 21.87 17.46 4.90
C VAL A 19 21.80 16.58 6.13
N TRP A 20 22.27 17.11 7.26
CA TRP A 20 22.24 16.51 8.58
C TRP A 20 21.70 17.51 9.59
N GLY A 21 20.72 17.11 10.38
CA GLY A 21 20.17 18.01 11.41
C GLY A 21 19.11 17.35 12.29
N ALA A 22 18.87 18.00 13.43
CA ALA A 22 17.74 17.73 14.31
C ALA A 22 16.74 18.90 14.24
N GLY A 23 15.44 18.62 14.38
CA GLY A 23 14.40 19.64 14.36
C GLY A 23 13.65 19.71 13.02
N ILE A 24 13.18 20.89 12.62
CA ILE A 24 12.43 21.07 11.37
C ILE A 24 13.39 21.50 10.25
N GLN A 25 13.40 20.76 9.15
CA GLN A 25 14.23 21.02 7.97
C GLN A 25 13.33 21.20 6.74
N ASN A 26 13.32 22.41 6.19
CA ASN A 26 12.61 22.73 4.96
C ASN A 26 13.62 22.83 3.82
N ILE A 27 13.55 21.91 2.87
CA ILE A 27 14.47 21.80 1.75
C ILE A 27 13.68 22.05 0.47
N GLY A 28 14.00 23.15 -0.20
CA GLY A 28 13.36 23.52 -1.46
C GLY A 28 13.91 22.76 -2.67
N PRO A 29 13.64 23.28 -3.88
CA PRO A 29 14.09 22.64 -5.10
C PRO A 29 15.61 22.59 -5.19
N GLY A 30 16.14 21.47 -5.68
CA GLY A 30 17.57 21.28 -5.81
C GLY A 30 17.95 19.81 -5.88
N THR A 31 19.26 19.55 -5.97
CA THR A 31 19.80 18.19 -5.91
C THR A 31 20.65 18.03 -4.66
N LEU A 32 20.31 17.03 -3.85
CA LEU A 32 21.08 16.60 -2.70
C LEU A 32 21.67 15.23 -2.98
N GLU A 33 22.85 14.98 -2.42
CA GLU A 33 23.40 13.62 -2.45
C GLU A 33 22.62 12.74 -1.49
N GLU A 34 22.35 13.26 -0.28
CA GLU A 34 21.77 12.52 0.82
C GLU A 34 20.98 13.43 1.77
N VAL A 35 19.92 12.88 2.35
CA VAL A 35 19.17 13.51 3.46
C VAL A 35 19.18 12.57 4.66
N LYS A 36 19.66 13.04 5.80
CA LYS A 36 19.57 12.35 7.09
C LYS A 36 19.13 13.30 8.18
N ALA A 37 18.03 12.99 8.85
CA ALA A 37 17.44 13.92 9.81
C ALA A 37 16.78 13.22 10.98
N GLU A 38 16.78 13.89 12.12
CA GLU A 38 15.91 13.62 13.26
C GLU A 38 14.90 14.77 13.40
N GLY A 39 13.62 14.47 13.61
CA GLY A 39 12.55 15.47 13.64
C GLY A 39 11.73 15.51 12.35
N ALA A 40 11.42 16.72 11.86
CA ALA A 40 10.56 16.91 10.70
C ALA A 40 11.36 17.34 9.47
N VAL A 41 11.13 16.71 8.34
CA VAL A 41 11.73 17.07 7.05
C VAL A 41 10.64 17.32 6.04
N VAL A 42 10.74 18.45 5.34
CA VAL A 42 9.88 18.81 4.21
C VAL A 42 10.77 18.97 2.98
N LEU A 43 10.50 18.19 1.93
CA LEU A 43 11.10 18.33 0.61
C LEU A 43 10.07 18.88 -0.37
N ASP A 44 10.41 19.92 -1.13
CA ASP A 44 9.58 20.41 -2.24
C ASP A 44 10.41 20.61 -3.50
N GLY A 45 10.15 19.80 -4.53
CA GLY A 45 10.90 19.83 -5.79
C GLY A 45 12.35 19.33 -5.67
N THR A 46 12.66 18.56 -4.62
CA THR A 46 14.03 18.09 -4.33
C THR A 46 14.32 16.75 -5.00
N HIS A 47 15.51 16.63 -5.59
CA HIS A 47 16.07 15.36 -6.05
C HIS A 47 17.13 14.85 -5.06
N VAL A 48 16.95 13.66 -4.50
CA VAL A 48 17.93 13.01 -3.60
C VAL A 48 18.54 11.81 -4.30
N ARG A 49 19.83 11.90 -4.64
CA ARG A 49 20.52 10.92 -5.50
C ARG A 49 20.76 9.57 -4.84
N SER A 50 21.06 9.56 -3.54
CA SER A 50 21.47 8.34 -2.83
C SER A 50 20.40 7.84 -1.87
N LYS A 51 20.26 8.46 -0.70
CA LYS A 51 19.34 7.99 0.33
C LYS A 51 18.72 9.13 1.13
N THR A 52 17.46 8.92 1.49
CA THR A 52 16.72 9.77 2.43
C THR A 52 16.41 8.92 3.66
N ARG A 53 16.89 9.34 4.84
CA ARG A 53 16.55 8.73 6.13
C ARG A 53 16.03 9.78 7.09
N VAL A 54 14.85 9.55 7.66
CA VAL A 54 14.23 10.45 8.63
C VAL A 54 13.78 9.67 9.86
N GLU A 55 14.20 10.10 11.03
CA GLU A 55 13.67 9.67 12.33
C GLU A 55 12.66 10.72 12.80
N GLY A 56 11.38 10.53 12.47
CA GLY A 56 10.31 11.48 12.76
C GLY A 56 9.31 11.65 11.61
N SER A 57 9.01 12.89 11.23
CA SER A 57 8.00 13.19 10.19
C SER A 57 8.67 13.56 8.87
N PHE A 58 8.23 12.95 7.78
CA PHE A 58 8.74 13.22 6.44
C PHE A 58 7.59 13.64 5.52
N GLU A 59 7.70 14.82 4.95
CA GLU A 59 6.79 15.32 3.92
C GLU A 59 7.58 15.58 2.64
N ALA A 60 7.07 15.11 1.51
CA ALA A 60 7.70 15.31 0.22
C ALA A 60 6.66 15.63 -0.87
N SER A 61 6.86 16.75 -1.55
CA SER A 61 6.10 17.19 -2.71
C SER A 61 7.03 17.28 -3.91
N LYS A 62 6.62 16.74 -5.06
CA LYS A 62 7.41 16.82 -6.32
C LYS A 62 8.85 16.34 -6.17
N ALA A 63 9.07 15.38 -5.27
CA ALA A 63 10.40 14.89 -4.94
C ALA A 63 10.76 13.67 -5.79
N ASP A 64 12.03 13.54 -6.14
CA ASP A 64 12.56 12.35 -6.80
C ASP A 64 13.67 11.74 -5.94
N LEU A 65 13.34 10.64 -5.28
CA LEU A 65 14.17 10.00 -4.28
C LEU A 65 14.71 8.69 -4.82
N ASN A 66 15.98 8.39 -4.55
CA ASN A 66 16.51 7.07 -4.85
C ASN A 66 16.03 6.03 -3.82
N THR A 67 16.33 6.19 -2.54
CA THR A 67 15.79 5.31 -1.48
C THR A 67 15.21 6.13 -0.34
N LEU A 68 14.18 5.60 0.32
CA LEU A 68 13.48 6.27 1.42
C LEU A 68 13.36 5.35 2.63
N LYS A 69 13.86 5.81 3.78
CA LYS A 69 13.62 5.19 5.08
C LYS A 69 13.05 6.22 6.04
N VAL A 70 11.88 5.95 6.61
CA VAL A 70 11.26 6.81 7.62
C VAL A 70 10.90 5.96 8.82
N ASN A 71 11.41 6.33 9.99
CA ASN A 71 10.97 5.80 11.26
C ASN A 71 10.06 6.86 11.90
N GLY A 72 8.75 6.71 11.72
CA GLY A 72 7.73 7.72 12.00
C GLY A 72 6.74 7.84 10.85
N SER A 73 6.25 9.04 10.56
CA SER A 73 5.19 9.25 9.56
C SER A 73 5.75 9.81 8.25
N ALA A 74 5.27 9.30 7.13
CA ALA A 74 5.67 9.73 5.79
C ALA A 74 4.44 10.18 4.98
N HIS A 75 4.49 11.39 4.43
CA HIS A 75 3.51 11.90 3.49
C HIS A 75 4.22 12.27 2.17
N LEU A 76 3.82 11.63 1.08
CA LEU A 76 4.39 11.90 -0.24
C LEU A 76 3.29 12.31 -1.22
N LYS A 77 3.56 13.35 -2.00
CA LYS A 77 2.67 13.87 -3.03
C LYS A 77 3.41 14.15 -4.31
N ASP A 78 2.83 13.75 -5.44
CA ASP A 78 3.35 14.02 -6.79
C ASP A 78 4.84 13.64 -6.95
N SER A 79 5.25 12.55 -6.31
CA SER A 79 6.67 12.20 -6.09
C SER A 79 7.03 10.85 -6.70
N ARG A 80 8.33 10.54 -6.72
CA ARG A 80 8.85 9.25 -7.16
C ARG A 80 9.90 8.73 -6.18
N VAL A 81 9.82 7.44 -5.86
CA VAL A 81 10.91 6.70 -5.18
C VAL A 81 11.38 5.56 -6.08
N ARG A 82 12.61 5.65 -6.58
CA ARG A 82 13.15 4.74 -7.61
C ARG A 82 13.63 3.40 -7.07
N GLY A 83 13.97 3.36 -5.79
CA GLY A 83 14.40 2.18 -5.06
C GLY A 83 13.42 1.86 -3.94
N LYS A 84 13.95 1.23 -2.89
CA LYS A 84 13.13 0.74 -1.77
C LYS A 84 12.64 1.88 -0.88
N THR A 85 11.36 1.83 -0.55
CA THR A 85 10.73 2.61 0.53
C THR A 85 10.50 1.72 1.74
N SER A 86 10.94 2.17 2.92
CA SER A 86 10.66 1.54 4.20
C SER A 86 10.10 2.57 5.18
N VAL A 87 8.88 2.37 5.67
CA VAL A 87 8.25 3.24 6.67
C VAL A 87 7.90 2.40 7.90
N ASP A 88 8.41 2.77 9.06
CA ASP A 88 8.03 2.23 10.36
C ASP A 88 7.13 3.25 11.06
N GLY A 89 5.82 3.15 10.80
CA GLY A 89 4.80 4.13 11.13
C GLY A 89 3.77 4.28 9.99
N ALA A 90 3.16 5.45 9.86
CA ALA A 90 2.10 5.69 8.87
C ALA A 90 2.66 6.19 7.54
N LEU A 91 2.11 5.69 6.42
CA LEU A 91 2.40 6.18 5.07
C LEU A 91 1.14 6.74 4.42
N GLN A 92 1.21 7.98 3.96
CA GLN A 92 0.22 8.58 3.07
C GLN A 92 0.89 8.92 1.74
N ALA A 93 0.33 8.47 0.62
CA ALA A 93 0.87 8.73 -0.70
C ALA A 93 -0.23 9.10 -1.70
N GLU A 94 -0.07 10.27 -2.34
CA GLU A 94 -0.95 10.75 -3.41
C GLU A 94 -0.14 10.95 -4.69
N LYS A 95 -0.52 10.26 -5.79
CA LYS A 95 0.17 10.37 -7.09
C LYS A 95 1.66 10.06 -7.01
N VAL A 96 2.01 8.98 -6.32
CA VAL A 96 3.40 8.57 -6.12
C VAL A 96 3.72 7.32 -6.92
N ILE A 97 4.91 7.31 -7.53
CA ILE A 97 5.46 6.11 -8.17
C ILE A 97 6.53 5.53 -7.26
N PHE A 98 6.31 4.31 -6.80
CA PHE A 98 7.27 3.54 -6.02
C PHE A 98 7.85 2.38 -6.83
N ALA A 99 9.12 2.06 -6.61
CA ALA A 99 9.65 0.77 -7.00
C ALA A 99 9.17 -0.32 -6.04
N ASP A 100 9.58 -0.28 -4.77
CA ASP A 100 9.13 -1.22 -3.73
C ASP A 100 8.67 -0.48 -2.48
N ILE A 101 7.71 -1.05 -1.75
CA ILE A 101 7.22 -0.50 -0.49
C ILE A 101 7.22 -1.57 0.60
N ARG A 102 7.79 -1.23 1.75
CA ARG A 102 7.57 -1.91 3.03
C ARG A 102 7.04 -0.91 4.05
N VAL A 103 5.88 -1.18 4.64
CA VAL A 103 5.34 -0.39 5.75
C VAL A 103 5.07 -1.30 6.94
N ASN A 104 5.54 -0.89 8.12
CA ASN A 104 5.12 -1.45 9.40
C ASN A 104 4.24 -0.40 10.08
N GLY A 105 2.93 -0.54 9.95
CA GLY A 105 1.94 0.48 10.24
C GLY A 105 0.90 0.62 9.13
N GLY A 106 0.03 1.63 9.24
CA GLY A 106 -1.03 1.90 8.28
C GLY A 106 -0.52 2.58 7.01
N ALA A 107 -1.15 2.29 5.87
CA ALA A 107 -0.83 2.92 4.59
C ALA A 107 -2.10 3.34 3.83
N ASP A 108 -2.11 4.58 3.34
CA ASP A 108 -3.13 5.13 2.47
C ASP A 108 -2.49 5.53 1.14
N LEU A 109 -2.91 4.90 0.04
CA LEU A 109 -2.38 5.14 -1.30
C LEU A 109 -3.49 5.58 -2.25
N THR A 110 -3.36 6.77 -2.82
CA THR A 110 -4.30 7.32 -3.78
C THR A 110 -3.58 7.65 -5.09
N ASN A 111 -4.15 7.24 -6.23
CA ASN A 111 -3.61 7.54 -7.56
C ASN A 111 -2.13 7.13 -7.74
N SER A 112 -1.68 6.09 -7.05
CA SER A 112 -0.28 5.73 -6.94
C SER A 112 0.03 4.43 -7.70
N THR A 113 1.29 4.22 -8.04
CA THR A 113 1.75 3.00 -8.72
C THR A 113 2.94 2.41 -7.99
N VAL A 114 2.87 1.11 -7.67
CA VAL A 114 3.98 0.34 -7.13
C VAL A 114 4.41 -0.70 -8.16
N LYS A 115 5.62 -0.50 -8.71
CA LYS A 115 6.15 -1.30 -9.83
C LYS A 115 6.79 -2.64 -9.40
N GLY A 116 7.00 -2.82 -8.11
CA GLY A 116 7.60 -3.99 -7.52
C GLY A 116 6.72 -4.54 -6.40
N GLN A 117 7.37 -4.93 -5.31
CA GLN A 117 6.69 -5.57 -4.18
C GLN A 117 6.12 -4.52 -3.22
N THR A 118 4.89 -4.75 -2.79
CA THR A 118 4.28 -4.04 -1.66
C THR A 118 4.10 -5.00 -0.50
N LYS A 119 4.68 -4.66 0.66
CA LYS A 119 4.48 -5.40 1.91
C LYS A 119 4.02 -4.46 3.02
N ILE A 120 2.79 -4.63 3.49
CA ILE A 120 2.21 -3.83 4.57
C ILE A 120 1.94 -4.73 5.77
N ASP A 121 2.52 -4.39 6.91
CA ASP A 121 2.24 -4.99 8.21
C ASP A 121 1.37 -3.99 9.00
N GLY A 122 0.06 -3.96 8.71
CA GLY A 122 -0.91 -2.96 9.16
C GLY A 122 -2.11 -2.81 8.22
N GLY A 123 -2.96 -1.82 8.47
CA GLY A 123 -4.11 -1.52 7.62
C GLY A 123 -3.71 -0.87 6.29
N LEU A 124 -4.39 -1.21 5.20
CA LEU A 124 -4.13 -0.64 3.88
C LEU A 124 -5.43 -0.12 3.26
N ASN A 125 -5.49 1.18 2.97
CA ASN A 125 -6.54 1.78 2.13
C ASN A 125 -5.95 2.23 0.80
N VAL A 126 -6.63 1.89 -0.29
CA VAL A 126 -6.18 2.17 -1.65
C VAL A 126 -7.31 2.70 -2.50
N GLU A 127 -7.04 3.78 -3.21
CA GLU A 127 -7.91 4.33 -4.25
C GLU A 127 -7.14 4.55 -5.55
N GLN A 128 -7.72 4.11 -6.68
CA GLN A 128 -7.23 4.41 -8.03
C GLN A 128 -5.75 4.09 -8.25
N SER A 129 -5.26 2.98 -7.69
CA SER A 129 -3.83 2.67 -7.69
C SER A 129 -3.52 1.32 -8.34
N VAL A 130 -2.27 1.15 -8.75
CA VAL A 130 -1.78 -0.03 -9.46
C VAL A 130 -0.64 -0.69 -8.71
N PHE A 131 -0.70 -2.01 -8.57
CA PHE A 131 0.31 -2.82 -7.87
C PHE A 131 0.76 -3.98 -8.74
N GLU A 132 2.08 -4.18 -8.82
CA GLU A 132 2.63 -5.38 -9.45
C GLU A 132 2.61 -6.59 -8.51
N ALA A 133 2.84 -6.44 -7.20
CA ALA A 133 2.62 -7.50 -6.22
C ALA A 133 2.20 -6.92 -4.86
N LEU A 134 1.30 -7.61 -4.16
CA LEU A 134 0.70 -7.11 -2.92
C LEU A 134 0.70 -8.16 -1.82
N LYS A 135 1.32 -7.85 -0.68
CA LYS A 135 1.23 -8.64 0.55
C LYS A 135 0.83 -7.76 1.72
N VAL A 136 -0.25 -8.12 2.41
CA VAL A 136 -0.75 -7.34 3.54
C VAL A 136 -1.05 -8.25 4.73
N ASN A 137 -0.56 -7.87 5.90
CA ASN A 137 -0.93 -8.43 7.19
C ASN A 137 -1.74 -7.38 7.95
N GLY A 138 -3.05 -7.38 7.75
CA GLY A 138 -3.97 -6.37 8.28
C GLY A 138 -5.22 -6.23 7.41
N GLY A 139 -6.12 -5.32 7.82
CA GLY A 139 -7.34 -5.03 7.07
C GLY A 139 -7.06 -4.27 5.78
N VAL A 140 -7.79 -4.60 4.71
CA VAL A 140 -7.56 -4.04 3.37
C VAL A 140 -8.85 -3.49 2.78
N ASN A 141 -8.79 -2.25 2.30
CA ASN A 141 -9.84 -1.63 1.51
C ASN A 141 -9.27 -1.16 0.16
N LEU A 142 -9.78 -1.70 -0.94
CA LEU A 142 -9.36 -1.36 -2.30
C LEU A 142 -10.54 -0.78 -3.08
N SER A 143 -10.34 0.37 -3.70
CA SER A 143 -11.32 1.00 -4.59
C SER A 143 -10.67 1.34 -5.93
N GLN A 144 -11.35 1.00 -7.04
CA GLN A 144 -10.95 1.42 -8.39
C GLN A 144 -9.50 1.09 -8.75
N SER A 145 -9.00 -0.05 -8.26
CA SER A 145 -7.57 -0.38 -8.31
C SER A 145 -7.27 -1.61 -9.16
N GLN A 146 -6.00 -1.80 -9.51
CA GLN A 146 -5.55 -2.92 -10.34
C GLN A 146 -4.34 -3.61 -9.70
N ILE A 147 -4.50 -4.91 -9.43
CA ILE A 147 -3.44 -5.76 -8.89
C ILE A 147 -3.04 -6.73 -9.99
N LYS A 148 -1.86 -6.51 -10.58
CA LYS A 148 -1.40 -7.22 -11.79
C LYS A 148 -0.70 -8.53 -11.51
N GLY A 149 -0.04 -8.65 -10.36
CA GLY A 149 0.57 -9.89 -9.90
C GLY A 149 -0.18 -10.51 -8.73
N GLU A 150 0.52 -11.36 -8.00
CA GLU A 150 -0.04 -12.09 -6.88
C GLU A 150 -0.40 -11.16 -5.71
N ALA A 151 -1.49 -11.51 -5.04
CA ALA A 151 -1.98 -10.81 -3.86
C ALA A 151 -2.17 -11.79 -2.71
N ILE A 152 -1.56 -11.51 -1.55
CA ILE A 152 -1.69 -12.32 -0.32
C ILE A 152 -2.13 -11.41 0.81
N ILE A 153 -3.34 -11.63 1.33
CA ILE A 153 -3.95 -10.76 2.34
C ILE A 153 -4.30 -11.58 3.59
N ASN A 154 -3.69 -11.24 4.72
CA ASN A 154 -3.99 -11.83 6.02
C ASN A 154 -4.75 -10.81 6.85
N GLY A 155 -6.07 -10.84 6.75
CA GLY A 155 -6.97 -9.87 7.38
C GLY A 155 -8.23 -9.62 6.55
N GLY A 156 -9.24 -9.00 7.17
CA GLY A 156 -10.50 -8.68 6.50
C GLY A 156 -10.29 -7.80 5.27
N MET A 157 -11.06 -8.07 4.21
CA MET A 157 -10.86 -7.42 2.93
C MET A 157 -12.17 -6.95 2.32
N VAL A 158 -12.18 -5.71 1.84
CA VAL A 158 -13.23 -5.14 1.00
C VAL A 158 -12.57 -4.63 -0.28
N ALA A 159 -13.08 -5.05 -1.43
CA ALA A 159 -12.63 -4.55 -2.73
C ALA A 159 -13.83 -4.12 -3.58
N LYS A 160 -13.74 -2.91 -4.13
CA LYS A 160 -14.75 -2.29 -5.01
C LYS A 160 -14.11 -1.88 -6.32
N GLU A 161 -14.76 -2.19 -7.44
CA GLU A 161 -14.35 -1.76 -8.78
C GLU A 161 -12.86 -2.07 -9.07
N THR A 162 -12.38 -3.17 -8.50
CA THR A 162 -10.97 -3.55 -8.49
C THR A 162 -10.76 -4.80 -9.34
N SER A 163 -9.56 -4.96 -9.90
CA SER A 163 -9.21 -6.16 -10.66
C SER A 163 -7.96 -6.85 -10.11
N PHE A 164 -8.00 -8.18 -10.06
CA PHE A 164 -6.89 -9.05 -9.72
C PHE A 164 -6.60 -9.93 -10.93
N GLU A 165 -5.48 -9.68 -11.59
CA GLU A 165 -5.11 -10.38 -12.82
C GLU A 165 -4.51 -11.75 -12.57
N LYS A 166 -3.94 -11.96 -11.39
CA LYS A 166 -3.40 -13.24 -10.94
C LYS A 166 -4.19 -13.77 -9.74
N HIS A 167 -3.68 -14.84 -9.18
CA HIS A 167 -4.25 -15.50 -8.03
C HIS A 167 -4.27 -14.57 -6.82
N LEU A 168 -5.41 -14.55 -6.12
CA LEU A 168 -5.59 -13.86 -4.85
C LEU A 168 -5.72 -14.92 -3.74
N THR A 169 -4.89 -14.79 -2.71
CA THR A 169 -4.94 -15.60 -1.50
C THR A 169 -5.35 -14.73 -0.33
N VAL A 170 -6.37 -15.14 0.44
CA VAL A 170 -6.89 -14.37 1.57
C VAL A 170 -7.13 -15.27 2.77
N ALA A 171 -6.55 -14.90 3.92
CA ALA A 171 -6.83 -15.52 5.22
C ALA A 171 -7.71 -14.54 6.04
N ALA A 172 -9.03 -14.74 6.01
CA ALA A 172 -9.99 -13.87 6.71
C ALA A 172 -11.31 -14.57 7.04
N GLU A 173 -12.02 -14.10 8.07
CA GLU A 173 -13.41 -14.52 8.35
C GLU A 173 -14.38 -14.00 7.28
N LYS A 174 -14.12 -12.80 6.76
CA LYS A 174 -15.03 -12.06 5.87
C LYS A 174 -14.28 -11.36 4.75
N ILE A 175 -14.74 -11.59 3.53
CA ILE A 175 -14.20 -11.03 2.29
C ILE A 175 -15.36 -10.48 1.46
N GLU A 176 -15.30 -9.21 1.05
CA GLU A 176 -16.33 -8.57 0.23
C GLU A 176 -15.80 -8.05 -1.10
N PHE A 177 -16.48 -8.42 -2.18
CA PHE A 177 -16.17 -8.01 -3.54
C PHE A 177 -17.37 -7.32 -4.18
N HIS A 178 -17.19 -6.11 -4.68
CA HIS A 178 -18.22 -5.30 -5.34
C HIS A 178 -17.77 -4.86 -6.74
N ASN A 179 -18.40 -5.37 -7.79
CA ASN A 179 -17.98 -5.09 -9.18
C ASN A 179 -16.49 -5.41 -9.44
N VAL A 180 -16.00 -6.52 -8.87
CA VAL A 180 -14.59 -6.91 -8.94
C VAL A 180 -14.37 -7.96 -10.03
N LYS A 181 -13.19 -7.94 -10.67
CA LYS A 181 -12.74 -9.02 -11.56
C LYS A 181 -11.63 -9.82 -10.89
N LEU A 182 -11.84 -11.12 -10.70
CA LEU A 182 -10.89 -12.04 -10.08
C LEU A 182 -10.45 -13.11 -11.07
N SER A 183 -9.15 -13.39 -11.14
CA SER A 183 -8.65 -14.57 -11.85
C SER A 183 -9.03 -15.84 -11.11
N SER A 184 -8.65 -15.97 -9.83
CA SER A 184 -9.03 -17.08 -8.95
C SER A 184 -8.82 -16.66 -7.49
N LEU A 185 -9.47 -17.36 -6.57
CA LEU A 185 -9.43 -17.05 -5.14
C LEU A 185 -9.10 -18.30 -4.32
N HIS A 186 -8.12 -18.19 -3.43
CA HIS A 186 -7.86 -19.15 -2.38
C HIS A 186 -8.14 -18.50 -1.02
N VAL A 187 -9.07 -19.07 -0.27
CA VAL A 187 -9.40 -18.67 1.09
C VAL A 187 -8.68 -19.61 2.04
N GLN A 188 -7.66 -19.07 2.72
CA GLN A 188 -6.84 -19.83 3.65
C GLN A 188 -7.51 -19.99 5.00
N ASP A 189 -7.26 -21.14 5.62
CA ASP A 189 -7.67 -21.37 7.00
C ASP A 189 -7.04 -20.33 7.93
N ILE A 190 -7.84 -19.81 8.86
CA ILE A 190 -7.44 -18.86 9.90
C ILE A 190 -7.23 -19.55 11.27
N GLY A 191 -7.30 -20.88 11.31
CA GLY A 191 -7.11 -21.71 12.49
C GLY A 191 -8.40 -21.89 13.28
N LYS A 192 -8.32 -21.82 14.62
CA LYS A 192 -9.40 -22.19 15.57
C LYS A 192 -10.63 -21.26 15.57
N SER A 193 -10.99 -20.63 14.45
CA SER A 193 -12.27 -19.92 14.36
C SER A 193 -13.40 -20.92 14.28
N THR A 194 -14.42 -20.74 15.13
CA THR A 194 -15.67 -21.50 15.03
C THR A 194 -16.62 -20.93 13.97
N LYS A 195 -16.22 -19.82 13.33
CA LYS A 195 -17.04 -19.14 12.33
C LYS A 195 -16.69 -19.63 10.93
N VAL A 196 -17.73 -19.82 10.14
CA VAL A 196 -17.60 -20.11 8.71
C VAL A 196 -17.00 -18.91 7.99
N GLN A 197 -15.96 -19.13 7.20
CA GLN A 197 -15.38 -18.10 6.35
C GLN A 197 -16.33 -17.76 5.20
N ARG A 198 -16.57 -16.46 5.00
CA ARG A 198 -17.57 -15.97 4.04
C ARG A 198 -16.97 -15.06 2.98
N VAL A 199 -17.25 -15.41 1.73
CA VAL A 199 -16.95 -14.58 0.56
C VAL A 199 -18.25 -14.01 0.01
N PHE A 200 -18.37 -12.69 0.00
CA PHE A 200 -19.52 -11.98 -0.57
C PHE A 200 -19.18 -11.51 -1.99
N LEU A 201 -19.93 -12.00 -2.97
CA LEU A 201 -19.83 -11.57 -4.37
C LEU A 201 -21.03 -10.70 -4.70
N LYS A 202 -20.79 -9.39 -4.84
CA LYS A 202 -21.83 -8.37 -5.01
C LYS A 202 -21.71 -7.63 -6.34
N GLY A 203 -22.82 -7.10 -6.83
CA GLY A 203 -22.90 -6.40 -8.11
C GLY A 203 -22.43 -7.28 -9.28
N ASN A 204 -21.72 -6.68 -10.24
CA ASN A 204 -21.20 -7.37 -11.44
C ASN A 204 -19.85 -8.07 -11.19
N THR A 205 -19.65 -8.64 -10.00
CA THR A 205 -18.40 -9.34 -9.67
C THR A 205 -18.25 -10.60 -10.52
N LEU A 206 -17.07 -10.79 -11.13
CA LEU A 206 -16.74 -11.92 -11.99
C LEU A 206 -15.51 -12.64 -11.45
N VAL A 207 -15.66 -13.92 -11.13
CA VAL A 207 -14.55 -14.83 -10.83
C VAL A 207 -14.35 -15.76 -12.02
N LYS A 208 -13.22 -15.65 -12.71
CA LYS A 208 -12.93 -16.42 -13.92
C LYS A 208 -12.59 -17.88 -13.62
N GLY A 209 -11.82 -18.12 -12.57
CA GLY A 209 -11.36 -19.43 -12.15
C GLY A 209 -12.08 -19.94 -10.91
N ASP A 210 -11.40 -20.84 -10.21
CA ASP A 210 -11.95 -21.48 -9.01
C ASP A 210 -11.92 -20.53 -7.79
N ILE A 211 -12.85 -20.79 -6.87
CA ILE A 211 -12.77 -20.38 -5.47
C ILE A 211 -12.49 -21.63 -4.65
N VAL A 212 -11.37 -21.64 -3.94
CA VAL A 212 -10.94 -22.78 -3.12
C VAL A 212 -10.86 -22.33 -1.67
N PHE A 213 -11.48 -23.07 -0.77
CA PHE A 213 -11.29 -22.90 0.66
C PHE A 213 -10.41 -24.04 1.20
N ASP A 214 -9.57 -23.75 2.19
CA ASP A 214 -8.85 -24.80 2.94
C ASP A 214 -9.83 -25.64 3.78
N GLU A 215 -10.80 -24.97 4.42
CA GLU A 215 -11.87 -25.59 5.20
C GLU A 215 -13.26 -25.24 4.65
N ASN A 216 -14.34 -25.67 5.32
CA ASN A 216 -15.71 -25.39 4.89
C ASN A 216 -16.00 -23.88 4.82
N GLY A 217 -16.29 -23.38 3.61
CA GLY A 217 -16.62 -21.99 3.36
C GLY A 217 -18.01 -21.73 2.77
N GLU A 218 -18.42 -20.47 2.79
CA GLU A 218 -19.64 -19.99 2.15
C GLU A 218 -19.33 -18.89 1.14
N VAL A 219 -19.83 -19.06 -0.09
CA VAL A 219 -19.85 -18.01 -1.10
C VAL A 219 -21.26 -17.46 -1.21
N LEU A 220 -21.47 -16.24 -0.73
CA LEU A 220 -22.75 -15.55 -0.79
C LEU A 220 -22.81 -14.72 -2.07
N MET A 221 -23.72 -15.05 -2.97
CA MET A 221 -23.79 -14.48 -4.32
C MET A 221 -25.06 -13.67 -4.54
N GLU A 222 -24.90 -12.41 -4.96
CA GLU A 222 -26.00 -11.60 -5.50
C GLU A 222 -26.29 -11.98 -6.97
N PRO A 223 -27.50 -11.73 -7.50
CA PRO A 223 -27.90 -12.11 -8.87
C PRO A 223 -27.00 -11.59 -10.01
N GLY A 224 -26.25 -10.50 -9.80
CA GLY A 224 -25.32 -9.94 -10.78
C GLY A 224 -23.95 -10.64 -10.83
N ALA A 225 -23.58 -11.37 -9.77
CA ALA A 225 -22.27 -11.97 -9.64
C ALA A 225 -22.18 -13.29 -10.42
N LYS A 226 -20.98 -13.59 -10.94
CA LYS A 226 -20.73 -14.77 -11.76
C LYS A 226 -19.42 -15.46 -11.37
N ILE A 227 -19.46 -16.79 -11.32
CA ILE A 227 -18.29 -17.66 -11.18
C ILE A 227 -18.25 -18.54 -12.43
N GLN A 228 -17.13 -18.51 -13.15
CA GLN A 228 -16.92 -19.35 -14.34
C GLN A 228 -16.19 -20.66 -14.03
N GLY A 229 -15.44 -20.71 -12.91
CA GLY A 229 -14.85 -21.93 -12.38
C GLY A 229 -15.77 -22.64 -11.39
N THR A 230 -15.15 -23.36 -10.46
CA THR A 230 -15.84 -24.15 -9.43
C THR A 230 -15.60 -23.59 -8.02
N VAL A 231 -16.52 -23.88 -7.10
CA VAL A 231 -16.31 -23.65 -5.66
C VAL A 231 -15.92 -24.98 -5.03
N LYS A 232 -14.73 -25.04 -4.42
CA LYS A 232 -14.16 -26.24 -3.77
C LYS A 232 -14.13 -26.04 -2.26
N ASN A 233 -14.53 -27.07 -1.51
CA ASN A 233 -14.65 -27.06 -0.04
C ASN A 233 -15.54 -25.92 0.48
N GLY A 234 -16.50 -25.49 -0.32
CA GLY A 234 -17.47 -24.48 0.07
C GLY A 234 -18.79 -24.70 -0.64
N LYS A 235 -19.81 -23.99 -0.18
CA LYS A 235 -21.15 -23.99 -0.80
C LYS A 235 -21.52 -22.59 -1.29
N ILE A 236 -22.28 -22.54 -2.37
CA ILE A 236 -22.86 -21.30 -2.87
C ILE A 236 -24.20 -21.07 -2.17
N VAL A 237 -24.41 -19.86 -1.67
CA VAL A 237 -25.65 -19.39 -1.06
C VAL A 237 -26.12 -18.17 -1.85
N ALA A 238 -27.31 -18.25 -2.45
CA ALA A 238 -27.91 -17.10 -3.12
C ALA A 238 -28.43 -16.09 -2.08
N LEU A 239 -28.17 -14.80 -2.32
CA LEU A 239 -28.69 -13.67 -1.53
C LEU A 239 -29.95 -13.06 -2.15
#